data_AF-A0A9P5SYR7-F1
#
_entry.id   AF-A0A9P5SYR7-F1
#
_cell.length_a   1.000
_cell.length_b   1.000
_cell.length_c   1.000
_cell.angle_alpha   90.00
_cell.angle_beta   90.00
_cell.angle_gamma   90.00
#
_symmetry.space_group_name_H-M   'P 1'
#
loop_
_entity.id
_entity.type
_entity.pdbx_description
1 polymer ?
#
loop_
_entity_poly.entity_id
_entity_poly.type
_entity_poly.pdbx_seq_one_letter_code
_entity_poly.pdbx_strand_id
1 'polypeptide(L)'
;PPQQFKNRFPTVGRPNLSIVVDHLKVLVTDLAPRWKSLDRQIALKSALFTVYRFLDDAAVSDSSTVARLLKNRVQVPFLLNEDDANPSDPESWLKPDQLMLDIEHDLGQFHTVSHKLRKYRRLLVAVGVMEMQEVVGMVDVPNGRKAGQIERELQNSFEAQDQHKGLMDVRFKFANRRQIMAHRFVLVHTNGYFDRRFTGVWAEYLTRDPLDPRVAIIDLSTQDETYEAFYGLVYYLYTDRLINTNGPLLLPSEVVSAPSATSATQLDELGDRVQYLMDLL
;
A
#
# COMPACT_ATOMS: atom_id res chain seq x y z
N PRO A 1 14.37 38.97 30.06
CA PRO A 1 14.35 40.40 30.49
C PRO A 1 14.41 40.51 32.02
N PRO A 2 14.98 41.59 32.58
CA PRO A 2 15.11 41.81 34.03
C PRO A 2 13.75 41.88 34.74
N GLN A 3 13.69 41.47 36.02
CA GLN A 3 12.45 41.42 36.81
C GLN A 3 11.71 42.77 36.87
N GLN A 4 12.43 43.88 36.97
CA GLN A 4 11.86 45.23 36.97
C GLN A 4 11.11 45.56 35.66
N PHE A 5 11.58 45.05 34.52
CA PHE A 5 10.92 45.23 33.23
C PHE A 5 9.64 44.40 33.13
N LYS A 6 9.68 43.14 33.60
CA LYS A 6 8.50 42.26 33.63
C LYS A 6 7.41 42.78 34.57
N ASN A 7 7.78 43.43 35.68
CA ASN A 7 6.82 44.02 36.61
C ASN A 7 6.15 45.29 36.06
N ARG A 8 6.86 46.07 35.24
CA ARG A 8 6.30 47.24 34.54
C ARG A 8 5.46 46.88 33.31
N PHE A 9 5.77 45.77 32.67
CA PHE A 9 5.06 45.27 31.50
C PHE A 9 4.65 43.80 31.72
N PRO A 10 3.63 43.54 32.57
CA PRO A 10 3.23 42.19 32.97
C PRO A 10 2.71 41.32 31.82
N THR A 11 2.39 41.94 30.67
CA THR A 11 2.02 41.27 29.42
C THR A 11 3.24 40.80 28.61
N VAL A 12 4.44 41.31 28.87
CA VAL A 12 5.67 40.89 28.17
C VAL A 12 6.04 39.47 28.59
N GLY A 13 6.05 38.57 27.60
CA GLY A 13 6.30 37.14 27.82
C GLY A 13 5.05 36.31 28.12
N ARG A 14 3.86 36.93 28.14
CA ARG A 14 2.56 36.25 28.20
C ARG A 14 1.69 36.73 27.03
N PRO A 15 2.04 36.36 25.79
CA PRO A 15 1.27 36.79 24.63
C PRO A 15 -0.14 36.19 24.70
N ASN A 16 -1.14 36.97 24.30
CA ASN A 16 -2.51 36.49 24.20
C ASN A 16 -2.60 35.46 23.07
N LEU A 17 -3.29 34.34 23.31
CA LEU A 17 -3.50 33.29 22.32
C LEU A 17 -4.03 33.82 20.98
N SER A 18 -4.95 34.79 21.00
CA SER A 18 -5.47 35.39 19.76
C SER A 18 -4.38 36.11 18.96
N ILE A 19 -3.48 36.81 19.65
CA ILE A 19 -2.35 37.53 19.03
C ILE A 19 -1.35 36.53 18.45
N VAL A 20 -1.10 35.40 19.12
CA VAL A 20 -0.22 34.35 18.61
C VAL A 20 -0.77 33.70 17.36
N VAL A 21 -2.08 33.44 17.31
CA VAL A 21 -2.75 32.92 16.10
C VAL A 21 -2.73 33.95 14.96
N ASP A 22 -2.94 35.23 15.24
CA ASP A 22 -2.80 36.29 14.22
C ASP A 22 -1.36 36.37 13.72
N HIS A 23 -0.38 36.21 14.61
CA HIS A 23 1.02 36.16 14.23
C HIS A 23 1.32 34.97 13.31
N LEU A 24 0.81 33.76 13.63
CA LEU A 24 0.93 32.59 12.76
C LEU A 24 0.40 32.89 11.35
N LYS A 25 -0.78 33.51 11.27
CA LYS A 25 -1.38 33.90 9.99
C LYS A 25 -0.42 34.76 9.19
N VAL A 26 0.13 35.83 9.79
CA VAL A 26 1.08 36.74 9.12
C VAL A 26 2.35 35.99 8.68
N LEU A 27 2.89 35.11 9.52
CA LEU A 27 4.07 34.30 9.16
C LEU A 27 3.81 33.48 7.89
N VAL A 28 2.64 32.84 7.80
CA VAL A 28 2.29 31.90 6.72
C VAL A 28 1.81 32.62 5.47
N THR A 29 0.95 33.64 5.58
CA THR A 29 0.35 34.31 4.40
C THR A 29 1.23 35.41 3.83
N ASP A 30 1.94 36.15 4.69
CA ASP A 30 2.59 37.39 4.28
C ASP A 30 4.11 37.25 4.18
N LEU A 31 4.74 36.58 5.16
CA LEU A 31 6.20 36.48 5.22
C LEU A 31 6.73 35.30 4.41
N ALA A 32 6.18 34.10 4.61
CA ALA A 32 6.62 32.86 3.94
C ALA A 32 6.82 33.02 2.42
N PRO A 33 5.84 33.54 1.64
CA PRO A 33 5.99 33.68 0.19
C PRO A 33 7.07 34.70 -0.24
N ARG A 34 7.38 35.67 0.63
CA ARG A 34 8.27 36.80 0.31
C ARG A 34 9.71 36.55 0.75
N TRP A 35 9.91 35.75 1.78
CA TRP A 35 11.19 35.58 2.46
C TRP A 35 12.02 34.44 1.87
N LYS A 36 12.57 34.68 0.67
CA LYS A 36 13.30 33.66 -0.12
C LYS A 36 14.78 33.46 0.22
N SER A 37 15.39 34.37 0.99
CA SER A 37 16.80 34.23 1.36
C SER A 37 16.97 33.25 2.52
N LEU A 38 18.08 32.50 2.52
CA LEU A 38 18.36 31.46 3.52
C LEU A 38 18.23 31.99 4.97
N ASP A 39 18.85 33.12 5.29
CA ASP A 39 18.80 33.72 6.63
C ASP A 39 17.37 34.04 7.07
N ARG A 40 16.54 34.52 6.15
CA ARG A 40 15.13 34.85 6.42
C ARG A 40 14.31 33.59 6.59
N GLN A 41 14.56 32.54 5.81
CA GLN A 41 13.90 31.25 5.96
C GLN A 41 14.24 30.59 7.30
N ILE A 42 15.48 30.68 7.75
CA ILE A 42 15.92 30.20 9.07
C ILE A 42 15.19 30.97 10.19
N ALA A 43 15.14 32.30 10.09
CA ALA A 43 14.42 33.14 11.06
C ALA A 43 12.92 32.82 11.09
N LEU A 44 12.30 32.61 9.92
CA LEU A 44 10.90 32.24 9.79
C LEU A 44 10.61 30.88 10.43
N LYS A 45 11.43 29.84 10.15
CA LYS A 45 11.30 28.53 10.79
C LYS A 45 11.39 28.65 12.31
N SER A 46 12.35 29.42 12.82
CA SER A 46 12.52 29.64 14.27
C SER A 46 11.30 30.31 14.92
N ALA A 47 10.76 31.36 14.28
CA ALA A 47 9.54 32.02 14.73
C ALA A 47 8.34 31.07 14.70
N LEU A 48 8.19 30.30 13.62
CA LEU A 48 7.11 29.34 13.43
C LEU A 48 7.11 28.25 14.50
N PHE A 49 8.26 27.62 14.77
CA PHE A 49 8.37 26.61 15.82
C PHE A 49 8.17 27.18 17.22
N THR A 50 8.52 28.44 17.45
CA THR A 50 8.20 29.14 18.70
C THR A 50 6.68 29.31 18.86
N VAL A 51 5.98 29.65 17.77
CA VAL A 51 4.52 29.73 17.75
C VAL A 51 3.88 28.35 17.97
N TYR A 52 4.34 27.30 17.29
CA TYR A 52 3.81 25.94 17.50
C TYR A 52 3.98 25.49 18.94
N ARG A 53 5.15 25.70 19.54
CA ARG A 53 5.38 25.39 20.96
C ARG A 53 4.38 26.10 21.85
N PHE A 54 4.17 27.41 21.64
CA PHE A 54 3.21 28.17 22.43
C PHE A 54 1.78 27.63 22.29
N LEU A 55 1.36 27.28 21.06
CA LEU A 55 0.03 26.75 20.81
C LEU A 55 -0.14 25.33 21.39
N ASP A 56 0.91 24.50 21.36
CA ASP A 56 0.93 23.18 21.99
C ASP A 56 0.81 23.29 23.51
N ASP A 57 1.57 24.21 24.13
CA ASP A 57 1.47 24.52 25.57
C ASP A 57 0.08 25.05 25.95
N ALA A 58 -0.53 25.87 25.09
CA ALA A 58 -1.89 26.37 25.31
C ALA A 58 -2.96 25.26 25.16
N ALA A 59 -2.75 24.31 24.25
CA ALA A 59 -3.66 23.19 24.03
C ALA A 59 -3.74 22.23 25.24
N VAL A 60 -2.79 22.30 26.16
CA VAL A 60 -2.85 21.58 27.45
C VAL A 60 -4.03 22.04 28.31
N SER A 61 -4.29 23.34 28.31
CA SER A 61 -5.32 23.94 29.17
C SER A 61 -6.66 24.07 28.46
N ASP A 62 -6.64 24.42 27.17
CA ASP A 62 -7.86 24.64 26.39
C ASP A 62 -7.65 24.36 24.90
N SER A 63 -7.57 23.07 24.55
CA SER A 63 -7.45 22.61 23.16
C SER A 63 -8.60 23.10 22.27
N SER A 64 -9.81 23.22 22.82
CA SER A 64 -11.01 23.64 22.08
C SER A 64 -10.90 25.09 21.60
N THR A 65 -10.38 25.99 22.43
CA THR A 65 -10.18 27.39 22.05
C THR A 65 -9.05 27.54 21.04
N VAL A 66 -7.94 26.79 21.19
CA VAL A 66 -6.85 26.76 20.20
C VAL A 66 -7.38 26.32 18.83
N ALA A 67 -8.09 25.19 18.78
CA ALA A 67 -8.69 24.64 17.58
C ALA A 67 -9.64 25.65 16.90
N ARG A 68 -10.55 26.24 17.68
CA ARG A 68 -11.51 27.24 17.18
C ARG A 68 -10.83 28.48 16.61
N LEU A 69 -9.81 29.01 17.29
CA LEU A 69 -9.10 30.20 16.82
C LEU A 69 -8.33 29.92 15.53
N LEU A 70 -7.62 28.80 15.46
CA LEU A 70 -6.88 28.40 14.25
C LEU A 70 -7.83 28.17 13.08
N LYS A 71 -8.91 27.41 13.27
CA LYS A 71 -9.92 27.16 12.24
C LYS A 71 -10.55 28.46 11.71
N ASN A 72 -10.83 29.42 12.59
CA ASN A 72 -11.49 30.67 12.21
C ASN A 72 -10.54 31.67 11.54
N ARG A 73 -9.26 31.70 11.93
CA ARG A 73 -8.33 32.77 11.55
C ARG A 73 -7.29 32.34 10.52
N VAL A 74 -6.93 31.07 10.48
CA VAL A 74 -5.92 30.48 9.59
C VAL A 74 -6.59 29.46 8.68
N GLN A 75 -7.01 29.91 7.50
CA GLN A 75 -7.73 29.07 6.52
C GLN A 75 -6.81 28.50 5.42
N VAL A 76 -5.50 28.76 5.53
CA VAL A 76 -4.46 28.27 4.61
C VAL A 76 -3.70 27.10 5.25
N PRO A 77 -3.06 26.23 4.46
CA PRO A 77 -2.10 25.26 5.00
C PRO A 77 -1.06 25.98 5.87
N PHE A 78 -0.85 25.50 7.08
CA PHE A 78 -0.02 26.18 8.07
C PHE A 78 0.92 25.25 8.82
N LEU A 79 0.94 23.95 8.50
CA LEU A 79 1.85 22.98 9.12
C LEU A 79 3.02 22.72 8.18
N LEU A 80 4.24 22.97 8.64
CA LEU A 80 5.46 22.77 7.86
C LEU A 80 6.04 21.38 8.18
N ASN A 81 5.71 20.38 7.35
CA ASN A 81 5.90 18.96 7.67
C ASN A 81 7.15 18.31 7.06
N GLU A 82 8.30 19.00 7.05
CA GLU A 82 9.57 18.35 6.73
C GLU A 82 10.71 18.99 7.51
N ASP A 83 11.79 18.23 7.71
CA ASP A 83 12.94 18.73 8.44
C ASP A 83 13.69 19.82 7.65
N ASP A 84 13.78 19.66 6.33
CA ASP A 84 14.46 20.58 5.42
C ASP A 84 13.50 21.45 4.59
N ALA A 85 12.18 21.33 4.81
CA ALA A 85 11.11 22.04 4.11
C ALA A 85 11.45 23.50 3.83
N ASN A 86 11.23 23.97 2.60
CA ASN A 86 11.42 25.37 2.26
C ASN A 86 10.15 26.15 2.63
N PRO A 87 10.15 27.04 3.65
CA PRO A 87 8.93 27.73 4.05
C PRO A 87 8.44 28.73 3.00
N SER A 88 9.24 29.06 1.99
CA SER A 88 8.80 29.86 0.84
C SER A 88 8.13 29.05 -0.27
N ASP A 89 8.25 27.73 -0.22
CA ASP A 89 7.60 26.81 -1.15
C ASP A 89 6.19 26.48 -0.65
N PRO A 90 5.13 26.82 -1.41
CA PRO A 90 3.76 26.48 -1.06
C PRO A 90 3.53 24.98 -0.79
N GLU A 91 4.24 24.10 -1.51
CA GLU A 91 4.06 22.65 -1.40
C GLU A 91 4.62 22.08 -0.09
N SER A 92 5.50 22.82 0.59
CA SER A 92 6.01 22.44 1.91
C SER A 92 4.98 22.58 3.05
N TRP A 93 3.83 23.21 2.78
CA TRP A 93 2.80 23.50 3.78
C TRP A 93 1.61 22.55 3.64
N LEU A 94 1.30 21.84 4.72
CA LEU A 94 0.20 20.90 4.78
C LEU A 94 -0.94 21.41 5.67
N LYS A 95 -2.14 20.94 5.36
CA LYS A 95 -3.31 21.07 6.21
C LYS A 95 -3.35 19.94 7.25
N PRO A 96 -4.06 20.13 8.37
CA PRO A 96 -4.21 19.09 9.38
C PRO A 96 -4.78 17.77 8.86
N ASP A 97 -5.74 17.82 7.95
CA ASP A 97 -6.43 16.65 7.37
C ASP A 97 -5.55 15.84 6.39
N GLN A 98 -4.38 16.36 6.03
CA GLN A 98 -3.40 15.66 5.19
C GLN A 98 -2.34 14.93 6.03
N LEU A 99 -2.40 15.00 7.35
CA LEU A 99 -1.42 14.42 8.26
C LEU A 99 -2.02 13.33 9.13
N MET A 100 -1.19 12.34 9.43
CA MET A 100 -1.54 11.27 10.37
C MET A 100 -0.41 10.99 11.34
N LEU A 101 -0.76 10.94 12.62
CA LEU A 101 0.12 10.55 13.72
C LEU A 101 0.19 9.02 13.82
N ASP A 102 1.35 8.55 14.28
CA ASP A 102 1.64 7.15 14.60
C ASP A 102 1.59 6.18 13.39
N ILE A 103 1.98 6.70 12.23
CA ILE A 103 2.34 5.90 11.04
C ILE A 103 3.85 6.01 10.77
N GLU A 104 4.43 5.00 10.13
CA GLU A 104 5.87 4.97 9.81
C GLU A 104 6.17 5.49 8.40
N HIS A 105 5.22 5.36 7.48
CA HIS A 105 5.35 5.73 6.08
C HIS A 105 4.04 6.35 5.59
N ASP A 106 4.12 7.17 4.56
CA ASP A 106 2.94 7.82 3.97
C ASP A 106 1.92 6.78 3.49
N LEU A 107 0.64 7.01 3.83
CA LEU A 107 -0.47 6.09 3.55
C LEU A 107 -1.51 6.79 2.67
N GLY A 108 -1.39 6.57 1.36
CA GLY A 108 -2.30 7.15 0.36
C GLY A 108 -2.23 8.68 0.38
N GLN A 109 -3.28 9.32 0.89
CA GLN A 109 -3.38 10.79 0.98
C GLN A 109 -2.81 11.37 2.28
N PHE A 110 -2.42 10.52 3.24
CA PHE A 110 -1.90 10.94 4.54
C PHE A 110 -0.39 10.92 4.56
N HIS A 111 0.19 12.07 4.89
CA HIS A 111 1.61 12.20 5.13
C HIS A 111 1.95 11.88 6.59
N THR A 112 3.08 11.24 6.78
CA THR A 112 3.66 10.95 8.08
C THR A 112 4.11 12.24 8.75
N VAL A 113 3.77 12.43 10.03
CA VAL A 113 4.21 13.62 10.77
C VAL A 113 5.74 13.59 10.99
N SER A 114 6.44 14.63 10.55
CA SER A 114 7.89 14.76 10.67
C SER A 114 8.36 14.78 12.14
N HIS A 115 9.61 14.39 12.38
CA HIS A 115 10.18 14.34 13.73
C HIS A 115 10.14 15.71 14.46
N LYS A 116 10.33 16.82 13.74
CA LYS A 116 10.22 18.18 14.32
C LYS A 116 8.79 18.53 14.73
N LEU A 117 7.78 18.16 13.93
CA LEU A 117 6.38 18.43 14.25
C LEU A 117 5.83 17.47 15.32
N ARG A 118 6.32 16.23 15.39
CA ARG A 118 5.87 15.19 16.33
C ARG A 118 5.91 15.62 17.80
N LYS A 119 6.79 16.58 18.13
CA LYS A 119 6.92 17.15 19.48
C LYS A 119 5.71 18.00 19.90
N TYR A 120 4.94 18.52 18.94
CA TYR A 120 3.76 19.35 19.17
C TYR A 120 2.47 18.55 19.03
N ARG A 121 2.44 17.33 19.60
CA ARG A 121 1.32 16.40 19.43
C ARG A 121 -0.02 16.99 19.84
N ARG A 122 -0.06 17.79 20.93
CA ARG A 122 -1.32 18.31 21.47
C ARG A 122 -1.91 19.37 20.54
N LEU A 123 -1.06 20.20 19.96
CA LEU A 123 -1.44 21.11 18.88
C LEU A 123 -1.99 20.34 17.69
N LEU A 124 -1.26 19.34 17.19
CA LEU A 124 -1.64 18.56 16.00
C LEU A 124 -3.02 17.92 16.19
N VAL A 125 -3.24 17.24 17.31
CA VAL A 125 -4.54 16.65 17.67
C VAL A 125 -5.62 17.72 17.77
N ALA A 126 -5.33 18.86 18.42
CA ALA A 126 -6.29 19.95 18.56
C ALA A 126 -6.74 20.54 17.21
N VAL A 127 -5.84 20.61 16.22
CA VAL A 127 -6.19 21.12 14.87
C VAL A 127 -6.80 20.07 13.96
N GLY A 128 -6.99 18.84 14.44
CA GLY A 128 -7.67 17.77 13.72
C GLY A 128 -6.74 16.88 12.88
N VAL A 129 -5.44 16.81 13.20
CA VAL A 129 -4.57 15.77 12.64
C VAL A 129 -5.06 14.41 13.14
N MET A 130 -5.22 13.46 12.21
CA MET A 130 -5.72 12.13 12.55
C MET A 130 -4.68 11.35 13.36
N GLU A 131 -5.16 10.55 14.32
CA GLU A 131 -4.34 9.59 15.05
C GLU A 131 -4.71 8.18 14.58
N MET A 132 -3.71 7.38 14.19
CA MET A 132 -3.92 5.96 13.95
C MET A 132 -4.44 5.32 15.24
N GLN A 133 -5.67 4.81 15.21
CA GLN A 133 -6.24 4.14 16.36
C GLN A 133 -5.62 2.76 16.49
N GLU A 134 -5.19 2.42 17.70
CA GLU A 134 -4.85 1.04 18.03
C GLU A 134 -6.11 0.19 17.89
N VAL A 135 -6.04 -0.83 17.03
CA VAL A 135 -7.14 -1.79 16.89
C VAL A 135 -7.19 -2.58 18.20
N VAL A 136 -8.24 -2.36 18.99
CA VAL A 136 -8.43 -3.06 20.26
C VAL A 136 -8.71 -4.54 19.97
N GLY A 137 -7.69 -5.37 20.15
CA GLY A 137 -7.76 -6.81 19.97
C GLY A 137 -6.38 -7.43 19.82
N MET A 138 -6.21 -8.68 20.29
CA MET A 138 -5.05 -9.47 19.91
C MET A 138 -5.23 -9.94 18.47
N VAL A 139 -4.62 -9.22 17.53
CA VAL A 139 -4.38 -9.79 16.20
C VAL A 139 -3.11 -10.62 16.33
N ASP A 140 -3.22 -11.94 16.23
CA ASP A 140 -2.06 -12.81 16.03
C ASP A 140 -1.47 -12.46 14.66
N VAL A 141 -0.51 -11.55 14.65
CA VAL A 141 0.26 -11.23 13.45
C VAL A 141 1.40 -12.24 13.40
N PRO A 142 1.44 -13.14 12.40
CA PRO A 142 2.54 -14.08 12.25
C PRO A 142 3.87 -13.31 12.11
N ASN A 143 4.97 -13.89 12.61
CA ASN A 143 6.32 -13.31 12.53
C ASN A 143 6.81 -13.19 11.08
N GLY A 144 6.29 -12.19 10.36
CA GLY A 144 6.52 -12.01 8.93
C GLY A 144 6.08 -13.20 8.08
N ARG A 145 6.02 -13.00 6.77
CA ARG A 145 5.92 -14.10 5.81
C ARG A 145 7.30 -14.35 5.24
N LYS A 146 7.69 -15.61 5.05
CA LYS A 146 8.92 -15.94 4.32
C LYS A 146 8.70 -15.64 2.83
N ALA A 147 9.71 -15.11 2.15
CA ALA A 147 9.66 -14.99 0.69
C ALA A 147 9.37 -16.35 0.05
N GLY A 148 8.51 -16.39 -0.98
CA GLY A 148 8.10 -17.64 -1.63
C GLY A 148 7.12 -18.49 -0.82
N GLN A 149 6.61 -18.03 0.32
CA GLN A 149 5.66 -18.82 1.13
C GLN A 149 4.28 -18.89 0.48
N ILE A 150 3.77 -17.76 -0.03
CA ILE A 150 2.44 -17.69 -0.64
C ILE A 150 2.39 -18.53 -1.92
N GLU A 151 3.43 -18.40 -2.74
CA GLU A 151 3.59 -19.11 -4.00
C GLU A 151 3.59 -20.62 -3.77
N ARG A 152 4.32 -21.09 -2.75
CA ARG A 152 4.31 -22.50 -2.36
C ARG A 152 2.95 -22.96 -1.82
N GLU A 153 2.26 -22.14 -1.03
CA GLU A 153 0.94 -22.49 -0.52
C GLU A 153 -0.11 -22.58 -1.64
N LEU A 154 -0.06 -21.66 -2.61
CA LEU A 154 -0.92 -21.67 -3.80
C LEU A 154 -0.61 -22.88 -4.69
N GLN A 155 0.67 -23.18 -4.94
CA GLN A 155 1.10 -24.36 -5.69
C GLN A 155 0.64 -25.64 -5.00
N ASN A 156 0.91 -25.81 -3.71
CA ASN A 156 0.50 -27.01 -2.96
C ASN A 156 -1.02 -27.19 -2.97
N SER A 157 -1.78 -26.10 -2.86
CA SER A 157 -3.25 -26.14 -2.92
C SER A 157 -3.75 -26.57 -4.30
N PHE A 158 -3.11 -26.07 -5.36
CA PHE A 158 -3.40 -26.50 -6.74
C PHE A 158 -3.05 -27.98 -6.95
N GLU A 159 -1.85 -28.43 -6.57
CA GLU A 159 -1.43 -29.83 -6.77
C GLU A 159 -2.31 -30.82 -5.98
N ALA A 160 -2.73 -30.44 -4.76
CA ALA A 160 -3.61 -31.26 -3.95
C ALA A 160 -5.05 -31.35 -4.50
N GLN A 161 -5.47 -30.38 -5.32
CA GLN A 161 -6.84 -30.24 -5.82
C GLN A 161 -7.90 -30.30 -4.70
N ASP A 162 -7.56 -29.84 -3.50
CA ASP A 162 -8.44 -29.90 -2.32
C ASP A 162 -9.56 -28.85 -2.43
N GLN A 163 -10.81 -29.30 -2.51
CA GLN A 163 -11.96 -28.41 -2.67
C GLN A 163 -12.35 -27.68 -1.38
N HIS A 164 -11.84 -28.14 -0.24
CA HIS A 164 -12.13 -27.59 1.08
C HIS A 164 -10.99 -26.74 1.64
N LYS A 165 -9.81 -26.78 1.00
CA LYS A 165 -8.64 -25.97 1.34
C LYS A 165 -7.99 -25.39 0.09
N GLY A 166 -7.79 -24.07 0.08
CA GLY A 166 -6.96 -23.43 -0.94
C GLY A 166 -7.53 -22.16 -1.55
N LEU A 167 -8.78 -21.78 -1.27
CA LEU A 167 -9.40 -20.58 -1.88
C LEU A 167 -9.43 -20.64 -3.42
N MET A 168 -9.44 -21.85 -4.01
CA MET A 168 -9.62 -22.05 -5.44
C MET A 168 -11.02 -21.64 -5.86
N ASP A 169 -11.10 -20.70 -6.79
CA ASP A 169 -12.30 -19.94 -7.16
C ASP A 169 -12.68 -20.09 -8.64
N VAL A 170 -12.01 -20.99 -9.36
CA VAL A 170 -12.43 -21.45 -10.69
C VAL A 170 -12.32 -22.96 -10.84
N ARG A 171 -13.27 -23.54 -11.58
CA ARG A 171 -13.36 -24.95 -11.92
C ARG A 171 -13.51 -25.13 -13.42
N PHE A 172 -12.56 -25.82 -14.03
CA PHE A 172 -12.64 -26.28 -15.41
C PHE A 172 -13.27 -27.67 -15.44
N LYS A 173 -14.33 -27.86 -16.21
CA LYS A 173 -15.02 -29.15 -16.38
C LYS A 173 -14.71 -29.74 -17.75
N PHE A 174 -14.32 -31.00 -17.78
CA PHE A 174 -14.01 -31.73 -19.01
C PHE A 174 -15.04 -32.84 -19.25
N ALA A 175 -14.97 -33.45 -20.44
CA ALA A 175 -15.65 -34.70 -20.71
C ALA A 175 -15.28 -35.76 -19.64
N ASN A 176 -16.15 -36.76 -19.46
CA ASN A 176 -15.97 -37.84 -18.48
C ASN A 176 -15.91 -37.37 -17.01
N ARG A 177 -16.56 -36.25 -16.67
CA ARG A 177 -16.68 -35.70 -15.31
C ARG A 177 -15.34 -35.35 -14.64
N ARG A 178 -14.26 -35.21 -15.41
CA ARG A 178 -12.98 -34.73 -14.88
C ARG A 178 -13.04 -33.23 -14.67
N GLN A 179 -12.34 -32.74 -13.66
CA GLN A 179 -12.32 -31.32 -13.33
C GLN A 179 -10.97 -30.88 -12.78
N ILE A 180 -10.65 -29.61 -12.99
CA ILE A 180 -9.46 -28.95 -12.48
C ILE A 180 -9.90 -27.71 -11.72
N MET A 181 -9.53 -27.62 -10.45
CA MET A 181 -9.68 -26.43 -9.63
C MET A 181 -8.42 -25.57 -9.72
N ALA A 182 -8.58 -24.25 -9.71
CA ALA A 182 -7.47 -23.30 -9.71
C ALA A 182 -7.87 -21.98 -9.04
N HIS A 183 -6.87 -21.13 -8.81
CA HIS A 183 -6.99 -19.74 -8.37
C HIS A 183 -6.99 -18.80 -9.58
N ARG A 184 -8.05 -18.02 -9.76
CA ARG A 184 -8.19 -17.02 -10.83
C ARG A 184 -7.05 -16.01 -10.78
N PHE A 185 -6.65 -15.59 -9.58
CA PHE A 185 -5.54 -14.63 -9.40
C PHE A 185 -4.25 -15.09 -10.08
N VAL A 186 -3.85 -16.36 -9.89
CA VAL A 186 -2.66 -16.92 -10.53
C VAL A 186 -2.82 -16.89 -12.05
N LEU A 187 -3.95 -17.40 -12.55
CA LEU A 187 -4.22 -17.48 -13.98
C LEU A 187 -4.23 -16.11 -14.68
N VAL A 188 -4.88 -15.11 -14.07
CA VAL A 188 -4.94 -13.72 -14.57
C VAL A 188 -3.55 -13.11 -14.62
N HIS A 189 -2.73 -13.32 -13.58
CA HIS A 189 -1.41 -12.73 -13.50
C HIS A 189 -0.45 -13.31 -14.54
N THR A 190 -0.59 -14.58 -14.87
CA THR A 190 0.35 -15.30 -15.75
C THR A 190 -0.10 -15.32 -17.21
N ASN A 191 -1.37 -15.02 -17.52
CA ASN A 191 -1.88 -15.14 -18.87
C ASN A 191 -3.02 -14.14 -19.19
N GLY A 192 -2.82 -13.33 -20.23
CA GLY A 192 -3.77 -12.29 -20.65
C GLY A 192 -5.12 -12.81 -21.20
N TYR A 193 -5.21 -14.08 -21.62
CA TYR A 193 -6.50 -14.71 -21.92
C TYR A 193 -7.37 -14.78 -20.67
N PHE A 194 -6.81 -15.28 -19.56
CA PHE A 194 -7.54 -15.42 -18.30
C PHE A 194 -7.85 -14.07 -17.68
N ASP A 195 -6.97 -13.08 -17.81
CA ASP A 195 -7.27 -11.70 -17.43
C ASP A 195 -8.55 -11.19 -18.10
N ARG A 196 -8.61 -11.23 -19.44
CA ARG A 196 -9.81 -10.81 -20.19
C ARG A 196 -11.04 -11.65 -19.86
N ARG A 197 -10.86 -12.95 -19.61
CA ARG A 197 -11.96 -13.87 -19.29
C ARG A 197 -12.54 -13.63 -17.90
N PHE A 198 -11.71 -13.20 -16.95
CA PHE A 198 -12.07 -13.08 -15.54
C PHE A 198 -12.32 -11.65 -15.07
N THR A 199 -12.03 -10.64 -15.89
CA THR A 199 -12.25 -9.24 -15.54
C THR A 199 -13.23 -8.55 -16.51
N GLY A 200 -13.75 -7.40 -16.11
CA GLY A 200 -14.67 -6.58 -16.92
C GLY A 200 -15.99 -7.27 -17.27
N VAL A 201 -16.57 -6.86 -18.39
CA VAL A 201 -17.91 -7.27 -18.86
C VAL A 201 -18.02 -8.79 -19.03
N TRP A 202 -16.93 -9.49 -19.37
CA TRP A 202 -16.92 -10.94 -19.58
C TRP A 202 -17.07 -11.72 -18.27
N ALA A 203 -16.64 -11.13 -17.15
CA ALA A 203 -16.75 -11.75 -15.83
C ALA A 203 -18.21 -11.85 -15.35
N GLU A 204 -19.08 -10.97 -15.84
CA GLU A 204 -20.51 -10.92 -15.51
C GLU A 204 -21.26 -12.14 -16.06
N TYR A 205 -20.79 -12.72 -17.16
CA TYR A 205 -21.39 -13.88 -17.82
C TYR A 205 -20.77 -15.21 -17.40
N LEU A 206 -19.86 -15.21 -16.40
CA LEU A 206 -19.28 -16.45 -15.90
C LEU A 206 -20.35 -17.27 -15.18
N THR A 207 -20.50 -18.51 -15.62
CA THR A 207 -21.35 -19.48 -14.93
C THR A 207 -20.78 -19.73 -13.54
N ARG A 208 -21.62 -19.68 -12.51
CA ARG A 208 -21.24 -19.96 -11.11
C ARG A 208 -21.68 -21.36 -10.72
N ASP A 209 -20.94 -22.00 -9.83
CA ASP A 209 -21.35 -23.26 -9.25
C ASP A 209 -22.62 -23.07 -8.40
N PRO A 210 -23.72 -23.78 -8.69
CA PRO A 210 -24.93 -23.72 -7.88
C PRO A 210 -24.73 -24.09 -6.41
N LEU A 211 -23.72 -24.92 -6.11
CA LEU A 211 -23.42 -25.37 -4.75
C LEU A 211 -22.40 -24.48 -4.03
N ASP A 212 -21.56 -23.76 -4.78
CA ASP A 212 -20.64 -22.76 -4.24
C ASP A 212 -20.55 -21.55 -5.20
N PRO A 213 -21.41 -20.51 -5.01
CA PRO A 213 -21.47 -19.36 -5.90
C PRO A 213 -20.15 -18.58 -6.04
N ARG A 214 -19.19 -18.82 -5.16
CA ARG A 214 -17.85 -18.21 -5.22
C ARG A 214 -17.00 -18.80 -6.34
N VAL A 215 -17.28 -20.05 -6.74
CA VAL A 215 -16.52 -20.76 -7.77
C VAL A 215 -17.13 -20.50 -9.14
N ALA A 216 -16.32 -19.95 -10.06
CA ALA A 216 -16.67 -19.87 -11.47
C ALA A 216 -16.47 -21.23 -12.17
N ILE A 217 -17.39 -21.60 -13.07
CA ILE A 217 -17.31 -22.81 -13.88
C ILE A 217 -16.99 -22.41 -15.31
N ILE A 218 -15.96 -23.05 -15.87
CA ILE A 218 -15.67 -23.02 -17.30
C ILE A 218 -15.87 -24.45 -17.82
N ASP A 219 -16.85 -24.61 -18.70
CA ASP A 219 -17.14 -25.90 -19.32
C ASP A 219 -16.29 -26.05 -20.59
N LEU A 220 -15.38 -27.02 -20.55
CA LEU A 220 -14.50 -27.43 -21.64
C LEU A 220 -14.91 -28.81 -22.19
N SER A 221 -16.06 -29.36 -21.76
CA SER A 221 -16.50 -30.72 -22.12
C SER A 221 -16.81 -30.90 -23.61
N THR A 222 -17.06 -29.81 -24.32
CA THR A 222 -17.35 -29.80 -25.76
C THR A 222 -16.16 -29.34 -26.61
N GLN A 223 -15.00 -29.11 -25.99
CA GLN A 223 -13.80 -28.66 -26.70
C GLN A 223 -12.83 -29.84 -26.91
N ASP A 224 -11.94 -29.72 -27.89
CA ASP A 224 -11.00 -30.80 -28.28
C ASP A 224 -9.79 -30.92 -27.33
N GLU A 225 -9.68 -30.03 -26.34
CA GLU A 225 -8.61 -30.01 -25.36
C GLU A 225 -8.70 -31.19 -24.38
N THR A 226 -7.63 -31.98 -24.33
CA THR A 226 -7.50 -33.06 -23.34
C THR A 226 -7.27 -32.50 -21.95
N TYR A 227 -7.81 -33.19 -20.94
CA TYR A 227 -7.58 -32.87 -19.53
C TYR A 227 -6.08 -32.79 -19.22
N GLU A 228 -5.29 -33.74 -19.72
CA GLU A 228 -3.85 -33.84 -19.49
C GLU A 228 -3.10 -32.60 -20.00
N ALA A 229 -3.38 -32.19 -21.24
CA ALA A 229 -2.74 -31.01 -21.84
C ALA A 229 -3.10 -29.75 -21.05
N PHE A 230 -4.39 -29.58 -20.71
CA PHE A 230 -4.82 -28.41 -19.97
C PHE A 230 -4.30 -28.41 -18.53
N TYR A 231 -4.24 -29.56 -17.86
CA TYR A 231 -3.61 -29.66 -16.55
C TYR A 231 -2.13 -29.29 -16.61
N GLY A 232 -1.40 -29.77 -17.61
CA GLY A 232 0.00 -29.40 -17.84
C GLY A 232 0.19 -27.90 -18.07
N LEU A 233 -0.71 -27.27 -18.84
CA LEU A 233 -0.73 -25.82 -19.03
C LEU A 233 -0.95 -25.09 -17.70
N VAL A 234 -2.01 -25.44 -16.96
CA VAL A 234 -2.28 -24.78 -15.68
C VAL A 234 -1.13 -25.01 -14.70
N TYR A 235 -0.58 -26.21 -14.63
CA TYR A 235 0.59 -26.50 -13.80
C TYR A 235 1.79 -25.62 -14.17
N TYR A 236 2.08 -25.44 -15.47
CA TYR A 236 3.11 -24.51 -15.92
C TYR A 236 2.84 -23.09 -15.43
N LEU A 237 1.59 -22.60 -15.46
CA LEU A 237 1.24 -21.28 -14.92
C LEU A 237 1.47 -21.15 -13.41
N TYR A 238 1.51 -22.25 -12.65
CA TYR A 238 1.82 -22.20 -11.22
C TYR A 238 3.31 -22.30 -10.91
N THR A 239 4.08 -22.99 -11.75
CA THR A 239 5.43 -23.44 -11.39
C THR A 239 6.52 -23.02 -12.36
N ASP A 240 6.18 -22.43 -13.51
CA ASP A 240 7.07 -22.19 -14.64
C ASP A 240 7.81 -23.46 -15.12
N ARG A 241 7.17 -24.64 -14.98
CA ARG A 241 7.73 -25.95 -15.35
C ARG A 241 6.75 -26.75 -16.17
N LEU A 242 7.20 -27.20 -17.34
CA LEU A 242 6.41 -28.10 -18.18
C LEU A 242 6.53 -29.54 -17.67
N ILE A 243 5.39 -30.21 -17.48
CA ILE A 243 5.36 -31.65 -17.24
C ILE A 243 5.48 -32.34 -18.60
N ASN A 244 6.57 -33.10 -18.80
CA ASN A 244 6.81 -33.81 -20.06
C ASN A 244 5.86 -35.02 -20.15
N THR A 245 4.85 -34.96 -21.02
CA THR A 245 3.84 -36.03 -21.15
C THR A 245 4.26 -37.19 -22.07
N ASN A 246 5.48 -37.15 -22.65
CA ASN A 246 5.91 -38.09 -23.70
C ASN A 246 7.05 -39.06 -23.30
N GLY A 247 7.21 -39.43 -22.02
CA GLY A 247 8.23 -40.42 -21.60
C GLY A 247 7.86 -41.15 -20.29
N PRO A 248 8.46 -42.33 -20.01
CA PRO A 248 8.11 -43.13 -18.82
C PRO A 248 8.52 -42.42 -17.53
N LEU A 249 7.67 -42.58 -16.50
CA LEU A 249 7.77 -41.96 -15.18
C LEU A 249 9.17 -42.12 -14.56
N LEU A 250 9.88 -40.99 -14.39
CA LEU A 250 10.98 -40.93 -13.44
C LEU A 250 10.45 -40.35 -12.13
N LEU A 251 10.41 -41.20 -11.10
CA LEU A 251 10.16 -40.78 -9.73
C LEU A 251 11.27 -39.82 -9.26
N PRO A 252 11.02 -38.96 -8.24
CA PRO A 252 11.90 -37.87 -7.82
C PRO A 252 13.32 -38.25 -7.37
N SER A 253 13.68 -39.53 -7.40
CA SER A 253 14.95 -40.06 -6.91
C SER A 253 16.10 -39.98 -7.91
N GLU A 254 15.88 -39.60 -9.17
CA GLU A 254 16.93 -39.62 -10.21
C GLU A 254 17.46 -38.24 -10.65
N VAL A 255 17.02 -37.14 -10.05
CA VAL A 255 17.47 -35.77 -10.42
C VAL A 255 18.81 -35.38 -9.78
N VAL A 256 19.42 -36.26 -8.99
CA VAL A 256 20.77 -36.00 -8.47
C VAL A 256 21.80 -36.53 -9.46
N SER A 257 22.22 -35.69 -10.40
CA SER A 257 23.62 -35.45 -10.84
C SER A 257 23.71 -35.11 -12.33
N ALA A 258 23.94 -33.83 -12.67
CA ALA A 258 24.99 -33.39 -13.60
C ALA A 258 24.82 -31.90 -14.00
N PRO A 259 25.91 -31.19 -14.38
CA PRO A 259 26.04 -29.75 -14.19
C PRO A 259 25.74 -28.89 -15.43
N SER A 260 25.36 -27.65 -15.14
CA SER A 260 25.35 -26.43 -15.94
C SER A 260 26.01 -26.47 -17.34
N ALA A 261 25.19 -26.28 -18.38
CA ALA A 261 25.63 -25.83 -19.70
C ALA A 261 24.66 -24.80 -20.31
N THR A 262 25.15 -23.57 -20.41
CA THR A 262 24.88 -22.49 -21.39
C THR A 262 23.45 -22.07 -21.77
N SER A 263 23.19 -20.77 -21.57
CA SER A 263 21.91 -20.05 -21.73
C SER A 263 21.45 -19.76 -23.16
N ALA A 264 22.26 -20.05 -24.18
CA ALA A 264 21.90 -19.75 -25.58
C ALA A 264 20.98 -20.83 -26.18
N THR A 265 21.25 -22.11 -25.89
CA THR A 265 20.41 -23.24 -26.35
C THR A 265 19.05 -23.28 -25.65
N GLN A 266 18.96 -22.81 -24.41
CA GLN A 266 17.68 -22.74 -23.68
C GLN A 266 16.72 -21.68 -24.23
N LEU A 267 17.24 -20.59 -24.80
CA LEU A 267 16.43 -19.51 -25.38
C LEU A 267 15.87 -19.89 -26.76
N ASP A 268 16.68 -20.55 -27.59
CA ASP A 268 16.23 -21.08 -28.88
C ASP A 268 15.21 -22.22 -28.68
N GLU A 269 15.44 -23.12 -27.71
CA GLU A 269 14.45 -24.15 -27.36
C GLU A 269 13.16 -23.56 -26.77
N LEU A 270 13.22 -22.43 -26.05
CA LEU A 270 12.02 -21.75 -25.56
C LEU A 270 11.25 -21.10 -26.72
N GLY A 271 11.96 -20.47 -27.66
CA GLY A 271 11.38 -19.83 -28.84
C GLY A 271 10.63 -20.82 -29.72
N ASP A 272 11.27 -21.95 -30.04
CA ASP A 272 10.65 -23.01 -30.86
C ASP A 272 9.47 -23.68 -30.15
N ARG A 273 9.50 -23.77 -28.81
CA ARG A 273 8.41 -24.35 -28.00
C ARG A 273 7.22 -23.41 -27.82
N VAL A 274 7.44 -22.11 -27.71
CA VAL A 274 6.37 -21.11 -27.69
C VAL A 274 5.68 -21.06 -29.06
N GLN A 275 6.43 -21.18 -30.15
CA GLN A 275 5.86 -21.26 -31.49
C GLN A 275 4.97 -22.51 -31.67
N TYR A 276 5.42 -23.67 -31.21
CA TYR A 276 4.63 -24.91 -31.25
C TYR A 276 3.31 -24.82 -30.45
N LEU A 277 3.31 -24.12 -29.30
CA LEU A 277 2.10 -23.91 -28.49
C LEU A 277 1.13 -22.90 -29.12
N MET A 278 1.64 -21.93 -29.88
CA MET A 278 0.81 -21.00 -30.64
C MET A 278 0.18 -21.65 -31.88
N ASP A 279 0.84 -22.66 -32.46
CA ASP A 279 0.34 -23.40 -33.62
C ASP A 279 -0.71 -24.49 -33.23
N LEU A 280 -0.91 -24.74 -31.93
CA LEU A 280 -1.91 -25.68 -31.38
C LEU A 280 -3.22 -24.99 -30.94
N LEU A 281 -3.28 -23.65 -30.97
CA LEU A 281 -4.47 -22.82 -30.72
C LEU A 281 -5.16 -22.43 -32.03
#